data_AF-A0A845W9S2-F1
#
_entry.id   AF-A0A845W9S2-F1
#
_cell.length_a   1.000
_cell.length_b   1.000
_cell.length_c   1.000
_cell.angle_alpha   90.00
_cell.angle_beta   90.00
_cell.angle_gamma   90.00
#
_symmetry.space_group_name_H-M   'P 1'
#
loop_
_entity.id
_entity.type
_entity.pdbx_description
1 polymer ?
#
loop_
_entity_poly.entity_id
_entity_poly.type
_entity_poly.pdbx_seq_one_letter_code
_entity_poly.pdbx_strand_id
1 'polypeptide(L)'
;MSSTLKSRLDQFIHAPQTEFTLILLILLSVVLVVLETSLEGTGFIYGLVYVSEELLTGIFIVELTIRYLVARNKRRFLRHYWLDIIAVLPLLRAFRLLRVLRMLRLLRVGILVNRNLNRISSSLAASISAQIGVFLIIGLITLVGALGIYLLEGGQNESFASLRDSLWWSFFTLISGEPIGGEPQTDAGRLITLMVVIGGLTMFAVFTGVVSAVMVQRLRTVMEVKYLELDELRNHIVICGWNRGGHLLIEELQADSDLKHYPMVVVAEFTDTPESELKGVNRSQIYFYIGDYTTIDVLESVGIYHASRAILLADSTRPRSDQDRDARTVLAALTIEKLQPEIYTCAQLLDRKNNVQLRVAGVEDVIVVDELASHLIATSARNLGAVDVLAELLTVQVGNQFYKIVLPQKWVDISFWEAARRLKEEFDTTLIAIERHSNGNRETLINPPKDQTLLSGDHLVIIARSLPKIGVPVR
;
A
#
# COMPACT_ATOMS: atom_id res chain seq x y z
N MET A 1 16.94 45.69 -33.70
CA MET A 1 16.52 44.34 -34.13
C MET A 1 15.00 44.35 -34.21
N SER A 2 14.41 44.21 -35.40
CA SER A 2 12.95 44.27 -35.57
C SER A 2 12.24 43.19 -34.73
N SER A 3 11.05 43.51 -34.23
CA SER A 3 10.23 42.59 -33.41
C SER A 3 9.95 41.26 -34.12
N THR A 4 9.87 41.28 -35.46
CA THR A 4 9.65 40.12 -36.34
C THR A 4 10.87 39.20 -36.48
N LEU A 5 12.09 39.73 -36.40
CA LEU A 5 13.31 38.91 -36.46
C LEU A 5 13.54 38.17 -35.14
N LYS A 6 13.23 38.81 -34.02
CA LYS A 6 13.31 38.20 -32.68
C LYS A 6 12.34 37.03 -32.51
N SER A 7 11.10 37.15 -32.99
CA SER A 7 10.12 36.07 -32.87
C SER A 7 10.45 34.86 -33.75
N ARG A 8 10.98 35.08 -34.97
CA ARG A 8 11.44 33.99 -35.86
C ARG A 8 12.65 33.26 -35.29
N LEU A 9 13.60 34.00 -34.69
CA LEU A 9 14.74 33.39 -33.99
C LEU A 9 14.29 32.56 -32.79
N ASP A 10 13.37 33.08 -31.98
CA ASP A 10 12.85 32.38 -30.80
C ASP A 10 12.16 31.05 -31.17
N GLN A 11 11.34 31.07 -32.23
CA GLN A 11 10.72 29.85 -32.77
C GLN A 11 11.73 28.83 -33.30
N PHE A 12 12.80 29.28 -33.96
CA PHE A 12 13.84 28.39 -34.47
C PHE A 12 14.68 27.76 -33.35
N ILE A 13 15.01 28.51 -32.30
CA ILE A 13 15.83 28.05 -31.17
C ILE A 13 15.09 27.01 -30.32
N HIS A 14 13.76 27.13 -30.23
CA HIS A 14 12.91 26.22 -29.47
C HIS A 14 12.34 25.06 -30.30
N ALA A 15 12.72 24.97 -31.57
CA ALA A 15 12.31 23.89 -32.46
C ALA A 15 12.91 22.54 -31.99
N PRO A 16 12.14 21.43 -32.01
CA PRO A 16 12.63 20.13 -31.55
C PRO A 16 13.85 19.64 -32.34
N GLN A 17 13.94 20.00 -33.63
CA GLN A 17 15.07 19.64 -34.50
C GLN A 17 16.37 20.32 -34.03
N THR A 18 16.34 21.61 -33.69
CA THR A 18 17.54 22.33 -33.23
C THR A 18 17.98 21.85 -31.85
N GLU A 19 17.05 21.51 -30.97
CA GLU A 19 17.35 20.90 -29.68
C GLU A 19 18.05 19.53 -29.85
N PHE A 20 17.51 18.67 -30.72
CA PHE A 20 18.14 17.36 -30.99
C PHE A 20 19.54 17.50 -31.61
N THR A 21 19.71 18.40 -32.58
CA THR A 21 21.03 18.72 -33.15
C THR A 21 22.00 19.22 -32.09
N LEU A 22 21.56 20.05 -31.14
CA LEU A 22 22.40 20.50 -30.03
C LEU A 22 22.83 19.35 -29.11
N ILE A 23 21.95 18.40 -28.79
CA ILE A 23 22.34 17.20 -28.02
C ILE A 23 23.43 16.42 -28.76
N LEU A 24 23.24 16.18 -30.07
CA LEU A 24 24.23 15.46 -30.87
C LEU A 24 25.58 16.17 -30.90
N LEU A 25 25.59 17.50 -31.06
CA LEU A 25 26.80 18.30 -31.05
C LEU A 25 27.48 18.32 -29.66
N ILE A 26 26.70 18.27 -28.57
CA ILE A 26 27.24 18.18 -27.20
C ILE A 26 27.91 16.81 -27.01
N LEU A 27 27.24 15.72 -27.38
CA LEU A 27 27.82 14.37 -27.29
C LEU A 27 29.08 14.24 -28.15
N LEU A 28 29.04 14.78 -29.38
CA LEU A 28 30.21 14.83 -30.25
C LEU A 28 31.36 15.63 -29.61
N SER A 29 31.06 16.79 -29.01
CA SER A 29 32.08 17.60 -28.34
C SER A 29 32.73 16.86 -27.16
N VAL A 30 31.96 16.08 -26.40
CA VAL A 30 32.47 15.27 -25.29
C VAL A 30 33.40 14.17 -25.79
N VAL A 31 32.99 13.47 -26.86
CA VAL A 31 33.84 12.45 -27.50
C VAL A 31 35.14 13.07 -28.03
N LEU A 32 35.06 14.25 -28.65
CA LEU A 32 36.26 14.95 -29.13
C LEU A 32 37.19 15.38 -27.99
N VAL A 33 36.68 15.79 -26.83
CA VAL A 33 37.53 16.10 -25.65
C VAL A 33 38.23 14.85 -25.12
N VAL A 34 37.53 13.70 -25.08
CA VAL A 34 38.14 12.41 -24.69
C VAL A 34 39.24 12.04 -25.70
N LEU A 35 38.97 12.16 -26.99
CA LEU A 35 39.93 11.88 -28.06
C LEU A 35 41.14 12.83 -28.01
N GLU A 36 40.91 14.14 -27.86
CA GLU A 36 41.97 15.15 -27.74
C GLU A 36 42.90 14.82 -26.56
N THR A 37 42.33 14.35 -25.45
CA THR A 37 43.11 14.01 -24.25
C THR A 37 43.85 12.69 -24.40
N SER A 38 43.32 11.75 -25.18
CA SER A 38 43.97 10.46 -25.46
C SER A 38 45.14 10.55 -26.46
N LEU A 39 45.15 11.58 -27.30
CA LEU A 39 46.20 11.82 -28.29
C LEU A 39 47.28 12.70 -27.64
N GLU A 40 48.55 12.28 -27.67
CA GLU A 40 49.70 12.94 -27.02
C GLU A 40 50.13 14.28 -27.67
N GLY A 41 49.19 15.04 -28.23
CA GLY A 41 49.42 16.42 -28.71
C GLY A 41 50.25 16.54 -29.98
N THR A 42 50.62 15.45 -30.64
CA THR A 42 51.45 15.45 -31.86
C THR A 42 50.76 14.70 -33.01
N GLY A 43 50.72 15.32 -34.20
CA GLY A 43 50.21 14.70 -35.43
C GLY A 43 49.02 15.42 -36.11
N PHE A 44 48.76 15.05 -37.36
CA PHE A 44 47.69 15.63 -38.19
C PHE A 44 46.29 15.38 -37.60
N ILE A 45 46.05 14.21 -37.01
CA ILE A 45 44.78 13.83 -36.39
C ILE A 45 44.48 14.72 -35.17
N TYR A 46 45.49 15.00 -34.33
CA TYR A 46 45.34 15.92 -33.21
C TYR A 46 44.94 17.32 -33.70
N GLY A 47 45.58 17.82 -34.75
CA GLY A 47 45.23 19.11 -35.37
C GLY A 47 43.78 19.15 -35.86
N LEU A 48 43.29 18.10 -36.50
CA LEU A 48 41.89 18.00 -36.94
C LEU A 48 40.91 17.97 -35.77
N VAL A 49 41.19 17.18 -34.72
CA VAL A 49 40.37 17.11 -33.51
C VAL A 49 40.33 18.47 -32.81
N TYR A 50 41.48 19.12 -32.67
CA TYR A 50 41.61 20.44 -32.05
C TYR A 50 40.81 21.51 -32.80
N VAL A 51 40.96 21.61 -34.13
CA VAL A 51 40.20 22.57 -34.95
C VAL A 51 38.70 22.28 -34.87
N SER A 52 38.30 21.00 -34.85
CA SER A 52 36.89 20.61 -34.72
C SER A 52 36.29 21.03 -33.37
N GLU A 53 37.05 20.91 -32.28
CA GLU A 53 36.63 21.35 -30.95
C GLU A 53 36.46 22.87 -30.88
N GLU A 54 37.40 23.63 -31.44
CA GLU A 54 37.32 25.10 -31.51
C GLU A 54 36.11 25.55 -32.36
N LEU A 55 35.84 24.87 -33.48
CA LEU A 55 34.67 25.14 -34.32
C LEU A 55 33.36 24.85 -33.57
N LEU A 56 33.28 23.71 -32.87
CA LEU A 56 32.12 23.35 -32.05
C LEU A 56 31.90 24.37 -30.93
N THR A 57 32.95 24.72 -30.20
CA THR A 57 32.88 25.75 -29.15
C THR A 57 32.43 27.09 -29.73
N GLY A 58 32.90 27.47 -30.93
CA GLY A 58 32.39 28.63 -31.67
C GLY A 58 30.88 28.56 -31.94
N ILE A 59 30.37 27.40 -32.38
CA ILE A 59 28.93 27.19 -32.58
C ILE A 59 28.15 27.39 -31.28
N PHE A 60 28.64 26.89 -30.15
CA PHE A 60 27.99 27.06 -28.85
C PHE A 60 28.05 28.50 -28.32
N ILE A 61 29.12 29.24 -28.58
CA ILE A 61 29.20 30.69 -28.29
C ILE A 61 28.12 31.44 -29.09
N VAL A 62 28.01 31.15 -30.39
CA VAL A 62 27.01 31.78 -31.26
C VAL A 62 25.60 31.44 -30.76
N GLU A 63 25.32 30.16 -30.46
CA GLU A 63 24.05 29.70 -29.89
C GLU A 63 23.71 30.45 -28.58
N LEU A 64 24.65 30.51 -27.65
CA LEU A 64 24.47 31.17 -26.35
C LEU A 64 24.26 32.68 -26.51
N THR A 65 24.99 33.30 -27.43
CA THR A 65 24.87 34.73 -27.75
C THR A 65 23.50 35.04 -28.34
N ILE A 66 23.04 34.22 -29.29
CA ILE A 66 21.70 34.35 -29.89
C ILE A 66 20.63 34.24 -28.80
N ARG A 67 20.71 33.24 -27.92
CA ARG A 67 19.76 33.08 -26.81
C ARG A 67 19.79 34.26 -25.84
N TYR A 68 20.96 34.81 -25.56
CA TYR A 68 21.10 36.01 -24.73
C TYR A 68 20.44 37.25 -25.35
N LEU A 69 20.55 37.44 -26.67
CA LEU A 69 19.96 38.58 -27.39
C LEU A 69 18.43 38.50 -27.52
N VAL A 70 17.88 37.29 -27.60
CA VAL A 70 16.43 37.03 -27.66
C VAL A 70 15.80 37.13 -26.26
N ALA A 71 16.54 36.78 -25.20
CA ALA A 71 16.03 36.78 -23.84
C ALA A 71 15.51 38.17 -23.39
N ARG A 72 14.23 38.22 -23.00
CA ARG A 72 13.59 39.45 -22.48
C ARG A 72 14.18 39.94 -21.16
N ASN A 73 14.70 39.05 -20.32
CA ASN A 73 15.27 39.39 -19.01
C ASN A 73 16.65 38.75 -18.80
N LYS A 74 17.69 39.58 -18.89
CA LYS A 74 19.10 39.18 -18.84
C LYS A 74 19.50 38.51 -17.52
N ARG A 75 18.90 38.91 -16.39
CA ARG A 75 19.20 38.30 -15.07
C ARG A 75 18.59 36.90 -14.92
N ARG A 76 17.43 36.66 -15.52
CA ARG A 76 16.81 35.33 -15.54
C ARG A 76 17.58 34.39 -16.48
N PHE A 77 18.06 34.92 -17.61
CA PHE A 77 18.92 34.20 -18.54
C PHE A 77 20.18 33.67 -17.86
N LEU A 78 20.93 34.53 -17.17
CA LEU A 78 22.16 34.16 -16.45
C LEU A 78 21.92 33.06 -15.42
N ARG A 79 20.80 33.09 -14.68
CA ARG A 79 20.45 32.05 -13.72
C ARG A 79 20.05 30.72 -14.35
N HIS A 80 19.51 30.72 -15.57
CA HIS A 80 19.03 29.51 -16.22
C HIS A 80 20.15 28.82 -17.04
N TYR A 81 21.05 29.60 -17.64
CA TYR A 81 22.10 29.11 -18.55
C TYR A 81 23.51 29.22 -17.95
N TRP A 82 23.65 29.24 -16.62
CA TRP A 82 24.94 29.38 -15.95
C TRP A 82 25.91 28.22 -16.28
N LEU A 83 25.41 26.98 -16.35
CA LEU A 83 26.19 25.81 -16.76
C LEU A 83 26.81 26.00 -18.15
N ASP A 84 26.06 26.64 -19.04
CA ASP A 84 26.43 26.86 -20.44
C ASP A 84 27.50 27.93 -20.57
N ILE A 85 27.36 28.96 -19.75
CA ILE A 85 28.34 30.03 -19.66
C ILE A 85 29.65 29.45 -19.17
N ILE A 86 29.64 28.61 -18.13
CA ILE A 86 30.85 27.93 -17.61
C ILE A 86 31.45 26.98 -18.66
N ALA A 87 30.59 26.21 -19.31
CA ALA A 87 30.98 25.23 -20.33
C ALA A 87 31.64 25.84 -21.58
N VAL A 88 31.19 27.03 -21.96
CA VAL A 88 31.64 27.73 -23.17
C VAL A 88 32.74 28.75 -22.82
N LEU A 89 33.02 28.97 -21.53
CA LEU A 89 33.96 29.97 -21.05
C LEU A 89 35.37 29.63 -21.52
N PRO A 90 35.97 30.45 -22.40
CA PRO A 90 37.32 30.23 -22.90
C PRO A 90 38.33 30.81 -21.90
N LEU A 91 38.20 30.49 -20.61
CA LEU A 91 39.10 31.01 -19.60
C LEU A 91 40.43 30.25 -19.67
N LEU A 92 41.30 30.80 -20.53
CA LEU A 92 42.74 30.65 -20.58
C LEU A 92 43.22 29.27 -21.08
N ARG A 93 43.64 29.28 -22.35
CA ARG A 93 44.46 28.26 -23.06
C ARG A 93 45.65 27.74 -22.23
N ALA A 94 46.07 28.49 -21.20
CA ALA A 94 47.18 28.19 -20.32
C ALA A 94 46.93 27.03 -19.33
N PHE A 95 45.69 26.78 -18.90
CA PHE A 95 45.41 25.79 -17.85
C PHE A 95 44.80 24.51 -18.42
N ARG A 96 45.61 23.44 -18.50
CA ARG A 96 45.16 22.10 -18.95
C ARG A 96 43.96 21.57 -18.14
N LEU A 97 43.90 21.87 -16.84
CA LEU A 97 42.86 21.40 -15.93
C LEU A 97 41.48 22.02 -16.19
N LEU A 98 41.41 23.24 -16.72
CA LEU A 98 40.14 23.88 -17.02
C LEU A 98 39.42 23.23 -18.20
N ARG A 99 40.10 22.39 -18.99
CA ARG A 99 39.48 21.59 -20.06
C ARG A 99 38.43 20.62 -19.52
N VAL A 100 38.56 20.15 -18.28
CA VAL A 100 37.61 19.24 -17.64
C VAL A 100 36.24 19.90 -17.45
N LEU A 101 36.19 21.23 -17.28
CA LEU A 101 34.91 21.97 -17.16
C LEU A 101 34.05 21.87 -18.43
N ARG A 102 34.64 21.54 -19.58
CA ARG A 102 33.90 21.28 -20.83
C ARG A 102 32.99 20.05 -20.70
N MET A 103 33.26 19.12 -19.78
CA MET A 103 32.39 17.98 -19.52
C MET A 103 31.07 18.35 -18.84
N LEU A 104 31.01 19.51 -18.15
CA LEU A 104 29.76 20.01 -17.54
C LEU A 104 28.65 20.22 -18.59
N ARG A 105 29.00 20.27 -19.88
CA ARG A 105 28.08 20.32 -21.02
C ARG A 105 27.17 19.10 -21.09
N LEU A 106 27.56 17.96 -20.54
CA LEU A 106 26.73 16.76 -20.44
C LEU A 106 25.48 16.98 -19.57
N LEU A 107 25.55 17.83 -18.53
CA LEU A 107 24.38 18.17 -17.70
C LEU A 107 23.28 18.84 -18.53
N ARG A 108 23.69 19.57 -19.56
CA ARG A 108 22.82 20.29 -20.50
C ARG A 108 21.96 19.32 -21.32
N VAL A 109 22.47 18.12 -21.64
CA VAL A 109 21.73 17.06 -22.32
C VAL A 109 20.51 16.67 -21.49
N GLY A 110 20.68 16.51 -20.17
CA GLY A 110 19.59 16.14 -19.27
C GLY A 110 18.47 17.18 -19.23
N ILE A 111 18.84 18.47 -19.17
CA ILE A 111 17.89 19.59 -19.20
C ILE A 111 17.11 19.61 -20.52
N LEU A 112 17.79 19.39 -21.64
CA LEU A 112 17.19 19.46 -22.97
C LEU A 112 16.29 18.24 -23.26
N VAL A 113 16.72 17.06 -22.82
CA VAL A 113 15.93 15.83 -22.91
C VAL A 113 14.68 15.93 -22.03
N ASN A 114 14.80 16.41 -20.79
CA ASN A 114 13.65 16.61 -19.90
C ASN A 114 12.61 17.58 -20.51
N ARG A 115 13.07 18.67 -21.13
CA ARG A 115 12.18 19.63 -21.81
C ARG A 115 11.43 19.01 -23.00
N ASN A 116 12.09 18.14 -23.78
CA ASN A 116 11.48 17.48 -24.93
C ASN A 116 10.53 16.36 -24.51
N LEU A 117 10.89 15.57 -23.50
CA LEU A 117 10.05 14.50 -22.97
C LEU A 117 8.72 15.02 -22.42
N ASN A 118 8.74 16.15 -21.72
CA ASN A 118 7.54 16.82 -21.20
C ASN A 118 6.51 17.21 -22.29
N ARG A 119 6.87 17.17 -23.58
CA ARG A 119 5.95 17.44 -24.70
C ARG A 119 5.18 16.20 -25.20
N ILE A 120 5.62 14.99 -24.89
CA ILE A 120 5.08 13.75 -25.46
C ILE A 120 4.00 13.13 -24.54
N SER A 121 4.25 13.06 -23.23
CA SER A 121 3.25 12.60 -22.23
C SER A 121 3.81 12.76 -20.81
N SER A 122 3.04 13.32 -19.87
CA SER A 122 3.53 13.67 -18.52
C SER A 122 3.98 12.49 -17.66
N SER A 123 3.37 11.29 -17.81
CA SER A 123 3.69 10.11 -17.01
C SER A 123 4.97 9.39 -17.46
N LEU A 124 5.09 9.08 -18.77
CA LEU A 124 6.32 8.48 -19.33
C LEU A 124 7.50 9.44 -19.30
N ALA A 125 7.25 10.74 -19.48
CA ALA A 125 8.30 11.76 -19.45
C ALA A 125 9.02 11.82 -18.10
N ALA A 126 8.28 11.76 -17.00
CA ALA A 126 8.83 11.87 -15.66
C ALA A 126 9.73 10.66 -15.30
N SER A 127 9.30 9.44 -15.62
CA SER A 127 10.11 8.24 -15.34
C SER A 127 11.35 8.16 -16.22
N ILE A 128 11.22 8.46 -17.52
CA ILE A 128 12.34 8.41 -18.47
C ILE A 128 13.35 9.54 -18.21
N SER A 129 12.89 10.75 -17.90
CA SER A 129 13.78 11.89 -17.65
C SER A 129 14.59 11.71 -16.36
N ALA A 130 14.00 11.11 -15.32
CA ALA A 130 14.70 10.76 -14.08
C ALA A 130 15.82 9.74 -14.34
N GLN A 131 15.53 8.68 -15.09
CA GLN A 131 16.53 7.66 -15.45
C GLN A 131 17.67 8.25 -16.26
N ILE A 132 17.36 9.04 -17.30
CA ILE A 132 18.37 9.71 -18.14
C ILE A 132 19.21 10.68 -17.30
N GLY A 133 18.60 11.43 -16.38
CA GLY A 133 19.32 12.32 -15.47
C GLY A 133 20.34 11.58 -14.60
N VAL A 134 19.97 10.43 -14.04
CA VAL A 134 20.87 9.59 -13.23
C VAL A 134 22.04 9.07 -14.08
N PHE A 135 21.79 8.52 -15.27
CA PHE A 135 22.86 8.05 -16.17
C PHE A 135 23.82 9.17 -16.60
N LEU A 136 23.31 10.38 -16.84
CA LEU A 136 24.14 11.52 -17.19
C LEU A 136 25.03 12.00 -16.03
N ILE A 137 24.50 11.99 -14.80
CA ILE A 137 25.28 12.35 -13.61
C ILE A 137 26.39 11.33 -13.37
N ILE A 138 26.10 10.04 -13.49
CA ILE A 138 27.10 8.96 -13.39
C ILE A 138 28.19 9.17 -14.44
N GLY A 139 27.80 9.28 -15.71
CA GLY A 139 28.73 9.49 -16.81
C GLY A 139 29.59 10.74 -16.62
N LEU A 140 29.00 11.83 -16.12
CA LEU A 140 29.73 13.05 -15.83
C LEU A 140 30.77 12.85 -14.71
N ILE A 141 30.38 12.29 -13.57
CA ILE A 141 31.31 12.11 -12.44
C ILE A 141 32.45 11.19 -12.85
N THR A 142 32.15 10.10 -13.58
CA THR A 142 33.17 9.19 -14.11
C THR A 142 34.11 9.86 -15.11
N LEU A 143 33.58 10.64 -16.06
CA LEU A 143 34.42 11.32 -17.06
C LEU A 143 35.27 12.45 -16.46
N VAL A 144 34.69 13.24 -15.55
CA VAL A 144 35.38 14.32 -14.84
C VAL A 144 36.45 13.76 -13.91
N GLY A 145 36.14 12.69 -13.17
CA GLY A 145 37.09 11.99 -12.30
C GLY A 145 38.25 11.40 -13.09
N ALA A 146 37.96 10.70 -14.17
CA ALA A 146 38.96 10.09 -15.04
C ALA A 146 39.88 11.12 -15.72
N LEU A 147 39.32 12.18 -16.30
CA LEU A 147 40.13 13.22 -16.95
C LEU A 147 40.92 14.04 -15.93
N GLY A 148 40.30 14.34 -14.79
CA GLY A 148 40.95 15.09 -13.72
C GLY A 148 42.14 14.35 -13.14
N ILE A 149 41.99 13.05 -12.85
CA ILE A 149 43.08 12.22 -12.31
C ILE A 149 44.18 12.01 -13.35
N TYR A 150 43.82 11.75 -14.62
CA TYR A 150 44.77 11.58 -15.72
C TYR A 150 45.65 12.83 -15.91
N LEU A 151 45.05 14.03 -15.89
CA LEU A 151 45.78 15.28 -16.11
C LEU A 151 46.71 15.66 -14.94
N LEU A 152 46.43 15.20 -13.73
CA LEU A 152 47.21 15.53 -12.52
C LEU A 152 48.26 14.47 -12.19
N GLU A 153 47.91 13.19 -12.34
CA GLU A 153 48.71 12.03 -11.92
C GLU A 153 49.38 11.30 -13.10
N GLY A 154 48.88 11.45 -14.33
CA GLY A 154 49.33 10.64 -15.47
C GLY A 154 50.81 10.81 -15.84
N GLY A 155 51.46 11.90 -15.40
CA GLY A 155 52.90 12.11 -15.56
C GLY A 155 53.77 11.61 -14.40
N GLN A 156 53.17 11.20 -13.28
CA GLN A 156 53.88 10.84 -12.03
C GLN A 156 53.56 9.42 -11.54
N ASN A 157 52.41 8.86 -11.93
CA ASN A 157 51.90 7.60 -11.42
C ASN A 157 51.55 6.66 -12.58
N GLU A 158 52.17 5.48 -12.59
CA GLU A 158 51.96 4.47 -13.63
C GLU A 158 50.51 3.95 -13.66
N SER A 159 49.81 3.95 -12.51
CA SER A 159 48.39 3.55 -12.42
C SER A 159 47.44 4.45 -13.22
N PHE A 160 47.87 5.69 -13.53
CA PHE A 160 47.08 6.67 -14.28
C PHE A 160 47.74 7.08 -15.60
N ALA A 161 48.70 6.28 -16.10
CA ALA A 161 49.46 6.60 -17.30
C ALA A 161 48.60 6.64 -18.57
N SER A 162 47.47 5.92 -18.60
CA SER A 162 46.52 5.96 -19.71
C SER A 162 45.15 6.50 -19.29
N LEU A 163 44.47 7.16 -20.22
CA LEU A 163 43.08 7.62 -20.02
C LEU A 163 42.12 6.43 -19.79
N ARG A 164 42.43 5.27 -20.38
CA ARG A 164 41.64 4.05 -20.19
C ARG A 164 41.70 3.56 -18.75
N ASP A 165 42.88 3.55 -18.15
CA ASP A 165 43.08 3.12 -16.76
C ASP A 165 42.45 4.11 -15.80
N SER A 166 42.53 5.41 -16.10
CA SER A 166 41.86 6.47 -15.34
C SER A 166 40.32 6.37 -15.42
N LEU A 167 39.76 5.99 -16.57
CA LEU A 167 38.32 5.71 -16.73
C LEU A 167 37.89 4.48 -15.95
N TRP A 168 38.69 3.40 -16.01
CA TRP A 168 38.45 2.20 -15.23
C TRP A 168 38.45 2.50 -13.74
N TRP A 169 39.48 3.20 -13.25
CA TRP A 169 39.58 3.64 -11.87
C TRP A 169 38.37 4.48 -11.45
N SER A 170 38.00 5.49 -12.24
CA SER A 170 36.91 6.40 -11.86
C SER A 170 35.55 5.70 -11.84
N PHE A 171 35.31 4.76 -12.75
CA PHE A 171 34.08 3.97 -12.78
C PHE A 171 33.95 3.04 -11.56
N PHE A 172 35.00 2.28 -11.26
CA PHE A 172 34.98 1.38 -10.11
C PHE A 172 34.93 2.15 -8.80
N THR A 173 35.69 3.23 -8.66
CA THR A 173 35.71 4.09 -7.47
C THR A 173 34.35 4.72 -7.20
N LEU A 174 33.62 5.13 -8.25
CA LEU A 174 32.28 5.68 -8.12
C LEU A 174 31.27 4.64 -7.57
N ILE A 175 31.38 3.39 -8.02
CA ILE A 175 30.43 2.33 -7.67
C ILE A 175 30.76 1.71 -6.30
N SER A 176 32.03 1.46 -6.01
CA SER A 176 32.46 0.86 -4.75
C SER A 176 32.48 1.86 -3.58
N GLY A 177 32.60 3.16 -3.88
CA GLY A 177 32.81 4.18 -2.85
C GLY A 177 34.23 4.18 -2.26
N GLU A 178 35.17 3.45 -2.86
CA GLU A 178 36.57 3.40 -2.45
C GLU A 178 37.49 3.39 -3.69
N PRO A 179 38.71 3.95 -3.62
CA PRO A 179 39.61 4.02 -4.77
C PRO A 179 40.11 2.62 -5.17
N ILE A 180 39.77 2.14 -6.37
CA ILE A 180 40.19 0.83 -6.88
C ILE A 180 41.08 1.00 -8.10
N GLY A 181 42.29 0.45 -8.05
CA GLY A 181 43.24 0.45 -9.19
C GLY A 181 44.42 1.43 -9.06
N GLY A 182 44.58 2.08 -7.91
CA GLY A 182 45.72 2.96 -7.60
C GLY A 182 45.34 4.14 -6.70
N GLU A 183 46.28 4.62 -5.89
CA GLU A 183 46.09 5.80 -5.04
C GLU A 183 46.81 7.02 -5.65
N PRO A 184 46.17 8.20 -5.68
CA PRO A 184 46.83 9.43 -6.11
C PRO A 184 47.92 9.85 -5.12
N GLN A 185 49.06 10.28 -5.66
CA GLN A 185 50.19 10.76 -4.87
C GLN A 185 50.11 12.27 -4.61
N THR A 186 49.42 13.03 -5.47
CA THR A 186 49.25 14.48 -5.35
C THR A 186 48.05 14.85 -4.48
N ASP A 187 48.16 15.97 -3.75
CA ASP A 187 47.05 16.51 -2.95
C ASP A 187 45.82 16.85 -3.81
N ALA A 188 46.06 17.32 -5.04
CA ALA A 188 45.01 17.61 -6.01
C ALA A 188 44.31 16.33 -6.51
N GLY A 189 45.06 15.24 -6.75
CA GLY A 189 44.50 13.93 -7.11
C GLY A 189 43.66 13.35 -5.97
N ARG A 190 44.11 13.47 -4.72
CA ARG A 190 43.34 13.07 -3.53
C ARG A 190 42.02 13.83 -3.39
N LEU A 191 42.01 15.13 -3.69
CA LEU A 191 40.78 15.93 -3.70
C LEU A 191 39.78 15.43 -4.76
N ILE A 192 40.25 15.05 -5.95
CA ILE A 192 39.39 14.48 -7.01
C ILE A 192 38.82 13.14 -6.56
N THR A 193 39.64 12.27 -5.99
CA THR A 193 39.20 10.99 -5.42
C THR A 193 38.11 11.18 -4.39
N LEU A 194 38.28 12.14 -3.47
CA LEU A 194 37.26 12.47 -2.48
C LEU A 194 35.94 12.91 -3.15
N MET A 195 36.01 13.73 -4.20
CA MET A 195 34.82 14.17 -4.94
C MET A 195 34.12 13.02 -5.67
N VAL A 196 34.86 12.09 -6.28
CA VAL A 196 34.30 10.90 -6.94
C VAL A 196 33.63 10.00 -5.91
N VAL A 197 34.27 9.74 -4.77
CA VAL A 197 33.72 8.92 -3.68
C VAL A 197 32.46 9.53 -3.08
N ILE A 198 32.49 10.83 -2.73
CA ILE A 198 31.30 11.54 -2.22
C ILE A 198 30.17 11.53 -3.26
N GLY A 199 30.50 11.71 -4.54
CA GLY A 199 29.55 11.61 -5.65
C GLY A 199 28.89 10.23 -5.73
N GLY A 200 29.68 9.16 -5.58
CA GLY A 200 29.20 7.77 -5.57
C GLY A 200 28.27 7.48 -4.39
N LEU A 201 28.68 7.86 -3.18
CA LEU A 201 27.87 7.72 -1.97
C LEU A 201 26.54 8.49 -2.07
N THR A 202 26.58 9.72 -2.59
CA THR A 202 25.38 10.54 -2.79
C THR A 202 24.44 9.90 -3.81
N MET A 203 24.98 9.39 -4.91
CA MET A 203 24.21 8.69 -5.93
C MET A 203 23.54 7.43 -5.36
N PHE A 204 24.27 6.64 -4.57
CA PHE A 204 23.72 5.44 -3.93
C PHE A 204 22.61 5.78 -2.94
N ALA A 205 22.78 6.84 -2.13
CA ALA A 205 21.75 7.31 -1.20
C ALA A 205 20.47 7.79 -1.92
N VAL A 206 20.63 8.51 -3.04
CA VAL A 206 19.48 8.94 -3.85
C VAL A 206 18.77 7.74 -4.48
N PHE A 207 19.52 6.76 -5.00
CA PHE A 207 18.96 5.56 -5.59
C PHE A 207 18.13 4.76 -4.59
N THR A 208 18.66 4.50 -3.39
CA THR A 208 17.93 3.78 -2.33
C THR A 208 16.68 4.54 -1.88
N GLY A 209 16.77 5.87 -1.76
CA GLY A 209 15.63 6.72 -1.44
C GLY A 209 14.51 6.64 -2.48
N VAL A 210 14.85 6.67 -3.77
CA VAL A 210 13.87 6.54 -4.87
C VAL A 210 13.21 5.17 -4.87
N VAL A 211 13.99 4.09 -4.73
CA VAL A 211 13.46 2.72 -4.68
C VAL A 211 12.51 2.54 -3.49
N SER A 212 12.88 3.04 -2.31
CA SER A 212 12.03 3.01 -1.12
C SER A 212 10.71 3.76 -1.34
N ALA A 213 10.76 4.98 -1.90
CA ALA A 213 9.56 5.77 -2.18
C ALA A 213 8.61 5.07 -3.16
N VAL A 214 9.15 4.44 -4.22
CA VAL A 214 8.35 3.67 -5.18
C VAL A 214 7.68 2.46 -4.51
N MET A 215 8.40 1.75 -3.64
CA MET A 215 7.85 0.61 -2.91
C MET A 215 6.70 1.03 -1.98
N VAL A 216 6.89 2.11 -1.21
CA VAL A 216 5.85 2.67 -0.32
C VAL A 216 4.62 3.08 -1.12
N GLN A 217 4.81 3.72 -2.28
CA GLN A 217 3.70 4.12 -3.14
C GLN A 217 2.92 2.91 -3.68
N ARG A 218 3.61 1.83 -4.10
CA ARG A 218 2.97 0.59 -4.55
C ARG A 218 2.13 -0.06 -3.46
N LEU A 219 2.64 -0.10 -2.23
CA LEU A 219 1.91 -0.62 -1.08
C LEU A 219 0.63 0.17 -0.79
N ARG A 220 0.68 1.51 -0.86
CA ARG A 220 -0.50 2.36 -0.71
C ARG A 220 -1.57 2.07 -1.76
N THR A 221 -1.18 1.95 -3.03
CA THR A 221 -2.13 1.65 -4.11
C THR A 221 -2.80 0.28 -3.91
N VAL A 222 -2.09 -0.74 -3.45
CA VAL A 222 -2.70 -2.06 -3.16
C VAL A 222 -3.73 -1.96 -2.04
N MET A 223 -3.46 -1.18 -0.99
CA MET A 223 -4.43 -0.93 0.07
C MET A 223 -5.66 -0.16 -0.42
N GLU A 224 -5.46 0.89 -1.24
CA GLU A 224 -6.56 1.67 -1.83
C GLU A 224 -7.49 0.79 -2.68
N VAL A 225 -6.95 -0.14 -3.47
CA VAL A 225 -7.76 -1.09 -4.24
C VAL A 225 -8.57 -2.02 -3.35
N LYS A 226 -7.96 -2.58 -2.29
CA LYS A 226 -8.66 -3.47 -1.35
C LYS A 226 -9.82 -2.75 -0.64
N TYR A 227 -9.67 -1.45 -0.36
CA TYR A 227 -10.76 -0.64 0.22
C TYR A 227 -11.87 -0.35 -0.80
N LEU A 228 -11.53 -0.05 -2.05
CA LEU A 228 -12.54 0.14 -3.11
C LEU A 228 -13.41 -1.10 -3.33
N GLU A 229 -12.83 -2.30 -3.21
CA GLU A 229 -13.58 -3.56 -3.30
C GLU A 229 -14.64 -3.70 -2.19
N LEU A 230 -14.42 -3.09 -1.02
CA LEU A 230 -15.38 -3.15 0.10
C LEU A 230 -16.66 -2.35 -0.16
N ASP A 231 -16.55 -1.21 -0.85
CA ASP A 231 -17.70 -0.36 -1.20
C ASP A 231 -18.69 -1.07 -2.14
N GLU A 232 -18.22 -2.04 -2.92
CA GLU A 232 -19.04 -2.84 -3.83
C GLU A 232 -19.70 -4.05 -3.15
N LEU A 233 -19.26 -4.43 -1.94
CA LEU A 233 -19.83 -5.57 -1.21
C LEU A 233 -21.29 -5.31 -0.84
N ARG A 234 -22.10 -6.36 -0.96
CA ARG A 234 -23.52 -6.39 -0.58
C ARG A 234 -23.80 -7.71 0.11
N ASN A 235 -24.69 -7.70 1.12
CA ASN A 235 -25.04 -8.87 1.91
C ASN A 235 -23.78 -9.57 2.46
N HIS A 236 -22.88 -8.81 3.07
CA HIS A 236 -21.69 -9.35 3.76
C HIS A 236 -21.88 -9.35 5.28
N ILE A 237 -20.94 -9.94 6.00
CA ILE A 237 -20.89 -9.95 7.46
C ILE A 237 -19.77 -9.00 7.89
N VAL A 238 -20.06 -8.08 8.80
CA VAL A 238 -19.06 -7.18 9.39
C VAL A 238 -18.70 -7.67 10.78
N ILE A 239 -17.42 -7.91 11.04
CA ILE A 239 -16.90 -8.30 12.35
C ILE A 239 -16.11 -7.13 12.91
N CYS A 240 -16.61 -6.50 13.97
CA CYS A 240 -15.98 -5.36 14.62
C CYS A 240 -15.18 -5.82 15.83
N GLY A 241 -13.90 -5.44 15.90
CA GLY A 241 -12.97 -5.88 16.92
C GLY A 241 -12.40 -7.27 16.65
N TRP A 242 -11.29 -7.57 17.34
CA TRP A 242 -10.66 -8.90 17.26
C TRP A 242 -10.14 -9.33 18.61
N ASN A 243 -10.30 -10.61 18.92
CA ASN A 243 -9.73 -11.23 20.11
C ASN A 243 -9.30 -12.68 19.82
N ARG A 244 -8.87 -13.40 20.86
CA ARG A 244 -8.40 -14.78 20.76
C ARG A 244 -9.41 -15.76 20.14
N GLY A 245 -10.71 -15.46 20.19
CA GLY A 245 -11.76 -16.28 19.58
C GLY A 245 -12.14 -15.86 18.16
N GLY A 246 -11.56 -14.79 17.61
CA GLY A 246 -11.94 -14.26 16.30
C GLY A 246 -11.74 -15.27 15.16
N HIS A 247 -10.65 -16.04 15.19
CA HIS A 247 -10.41 -17.08 14.17
C HIS A 247 -11.42 -18.23 14.28
N LEU A 248 -11.78 -18.65 15.50
CA LEU A 248 -12.79 -19.69 15.73
C LEU A 248 -14.17 -19.25 15.24
N LEU A 249 -14.53 -17.98 15.44
CA LEU A 249 -15.77 -17.43 14.90
C LEU A 249 -15.82 -17.55 13.37
N ILE A 250 -14.74 -17.15 12.69
CA ILE A 250 -14.67 -17.23 11.23
C ILE A 250 -14.73 -18.69 10.75
N GLU A 251 -14.05 -19.60 11.45
CA GLU A 251 -14.10 -21.04 11.15
C GLU A 251 -15.51 -21.61 11.28
N GLU A 252 -16.26 -21.26 12.33
CA GLU A 252 -17.66 -21.66 12.51
C GLU A 252 -18.57 -21.06 11.42
N LEU A 253 -18.43 -19.76 11.11
CA LEU A 253 -19.24 -19.11 10.07
C LEU A 253 -19.00 -19.68 8.67
N GLN A 254 -17.76 -20.10 8.36
CA GLN A 254 -17.46 -20.75 7.07
C GLN A 254 -17.81 -22.24 7.03
N ALA A 255 -17.93 -22.89 8.18
CA ALA A 255 -18.40 -24.27 8.26
C ALA A 255 -19.92 -24.36 8.03
N ASP A 256 -20.67 -23.29 8.34
CA ASP A 256 -22.11 -23.20 8.10
C ASP A 256 -22.45 -23.16 6.60
N SER A 257 -23.38 -24.01 6.16
CA SER A 257 -23.72 -24.15 4.74
C SER A 257 -24.37 -22.91 4.14
N ASP A 258 -25.10 -22.14 4.95
CA ASP A 258 -25.82 -20.95 4.54
C ASP A 258 -24.89 -19.74 4.60
N LEU A 259 -24.04 -19.63 5.62
CA LEU A 259 -23.19 -18.46 5.84
C LEU A 259 -21.85 -18.51 5.10
N LYS A 260 -21.33 -19.68 4.71
CA LYS A 260 -20.01 -19.80 4.05
C LYS A 260 -19.80 -18.99 2.77
N HIS A 261 -20.88 -18.60 2.10
CA HIS A 261 -20.80 -17.84 0.85
C HIS A 261 -20.76 -16.33 1.06
N TYR A 262 -21.07 -15.86 2.27
CA TYR A 262 -21.11 -14.44 2.60
C TYR A 262 -19.68 -13.92 2.77
N PRO A 263 -19.28 -12.85 2.08
CA PRO A 263 -18.01 -12.16 2.36
C PRO A 263 -17.99 -11.70 3.82
N MET A 264 -16.82 -11.75 4.44
CA MET A 264 -16.61 -11.30 5.82
C MET A 264 -15.60 -10.17 5.84
N VAL A 265 -15.95 -9.05 6.47
CA VAL A 265 -15.08 -7.89 6.64
C VAL A 265 -14.77 -7.73 8.12
N VAL A 266 -13.51 -7.93 8.49
CA VAL A 266 -13.01 -7.82 9.87
C VAL A 266 -12.37 -6.45 10.06
N VAL A 267 -12.85 -5.70 11.06
CA VAL A 267 -12.46 -4.31 11.30
C VAL A 267 -11.89 -4.19 12.71
N ALA A 268 -10.60 -3.89 12.82
CA ALA A 268 -9.98 -3.61 14.11
C ALA A 268 -8.71 -2.76 13.96
N GLU A 269 -8.16 -2.28 15.08
CA GLU A 269 -6.95 -1.46 15.10
C GLU A 269 -5.67 -2.33 15.10
N PHE A 270 -5.59 -3.26 14.15
CA PHE A 270 -4.46 -4.18 13.98
C PHE A 270 -3.13 -3.43 13.79
N THR A 271 -2.06 -3.97 14.38
CA THR A 271 -0.69 -3.65 13.96
C THR A 271 -0.34 -4.44 12.71
N ASP A 272 -0.65 -5.73 12.72
CA ASP A 272 -0.53 -6.66 11.60
C ASP A 272 -1.84 -7.47 11.49
N THR A 273 -2.29 -7.77 10.28
CA THR A 273 -3.52 -8.56 10.06
C THR A 273 -3.32 -10.02 10.49
N PRO A 274 -4.24 -10.62 11.26
CA PRO A 274 -4.09 -11.97 11.84
C PRO A 274 -4.37 -13.10 10.83
N GLU A 275 -4.02 -12.91 9.55
CA GLU A 275 -4.23 -13.90 8.48
C GLU A 275 -3.52 -15.23 8.73
N SER A 276 -2.46 -15.23 9.54
CA SER A 276 -1.72 -16.42 9.95
C SER A 276 -2.48 -17.29 10.96
N GLU A 277 -3.40 -16.72 11.73
CA GLU A 277 -4.24 -17.44 12.69
C GLU A 277 -5.33 -18.26 11.99
N LEU A 278 -5.76 -17.82 10.81
CA LEU A 278 -6.80 -18.45 10.00
C LEU A 278 -6.29 -19.72 9.31
N LYS A 279 -6.70 -20.91 9.82
CA LYS A 279 -6.32 -22.21 9.29
C LYS A 279 -7.55 -22.95 8.72
N GLY A 280 -7.41 -23.54 7.53
CA GLY A 280 -8.49 -24.35 6.94
C GLY A 280 -9.70 -23.55 6.42
N VAL A 281 -9.62 -22.23 6.36
CA VAL A 281 -10.68 -21.33 5.88
C VAL A 281 -10.38 -20.79 4.48
N ASN A 282 -11.43 -20.49 3.72
CA ASN A 282 -11.32 -19.81 2.43
C ASN A 282 -10.99 -18.33 2.63
N ARG A 283 -9.72 -17.97 2.45
CA ARG A 283 -9.22 -16.61 2.67
C ARG A 283 -9.69 -15.59 1.62
N SER A 284 -10.15 -16.03 0.44
CA SER A 284 -10.57 -15.10 -0.62
C SER A 284 -11.85 -14.33 -0.28
N GLN A 285 -12.60 -14.79 0.71
CA GLN A 285 -13.85 -14.15 1.17
C GLN A 285 -13.65 -13.39 2.50
N ILE A 286 -12.41 -13.28 2.98
CA ILE A 286 -12.11 -12.61 4.26
C ILE A 286 -11.29 -11.36 3.96
N TYR A 287 -11.85 -10.22 4.33
CA TYR A 287 -11.26 -8.92 4.15
C TYR A 287 -10.92 -8.34 5.52
N PHE A 288 -9.73 -7.77 5.65
CA PHE A 288 -9.30 -7.07 6.86
C PHE A 288 -9.23 -5.58 6.57
N TYR A 289 -9.86 -4.79 7.43
CA TYR A 289 -9.83 -3.32 7.43
C TYR A 289 -9.18 -2.84 8.73
N ILE A 290 -8.13 -2.03 8.62
CA ILE A 290 -7.45 -1.47 9.79
C ILE A 290 -8.07 -0.12 10.12
N GLY A 291 -8.82 -0.05 11.23
CA GLY A 291 -9.50 1.18 11.61
C GLY A 291 -10.23 1.09 12.94
N ASP A 292 -10.61 2.25 13.46
CA ASP A 292 -11.45 2.35 14.65
C ASP A 292 -12.92 2.13 14.28
N TYR A 293 -13.42 0.92 14.54
CA TYR A 293 -14.81 0.51 14.28
C TYR A 293 -15.86 1.27 15.10
N THR A 294 -15.48 2.16 16.02
CA THR A 294 -16.41 3.04 16.74
C THR A 294 -16.75 4.32 15.95
N THR A 295 -16.03 4.60 14.86
CA THR A 295 -16.22 5.80 14.04
C THR A 295 -17.12 5.51 12.83
N ILE A 296 -17.97 6.48 12.48
CA ILE A 296 -18.90 6.36 11.35
C ILE A 296 -18.11 6.16 10.05
N ASP A 297 -17.09 6.99 9.78
CA ASP A 297 -16.30 6.92 8.54
C ASP A 297 -15.72 5.52 8.27
N VAL A 298 -15.24 4.83 9.31
CA VAL A 298 -14.72 3.45 9.20
C VAL A 298 -15.85 2.46 8.92
N LEU A 299 -16.99 2.57 9.59
CA LEU A 299 -18.16 1.72 9.35
C LEU A 299 -18.73 1.91 7.93
N GLU A 300 -18.73 3.13 7.42
CA GLU A 300 -19.13 3.43 6.04
C GLU A 300 -18.15 2.79 5.04
N SER A 301 -16.84 2.92 5.28
CA SER A 301 -15.78 2.37 4.41
C SER A 301 -15.77 0.84 4.31
N VAL A 302 -16.42 0.15 5.26
CA VAL A 302 -16.58 -1.31 5.25
C VAL A 302 -17.98 -1.73 4.79
N GLY A 303 -18.77 -0.79 4.29
CA GLY A 303 -20.07 -1.03 3.68
C GLY A 303 -21.17 -1.42 4.68
N ILE A 304 -21.17 -0.89 5.92
CA ILE A 304 -22.14 -1.30 6.95
C ILE A 304 -23.61 -1.17 6.50
N TYR A 305 -23.92 -0.18 5.66
CA TYR A 305 -25.27 0.04 5.10
C TYR A 305 -25.79 -1.14 4.26
N HIS A 306 -24.90 -2.01 3.79
CA HIS A 306 -25.25 -3.15 2.95
C HIS A 306 -24.89 -4.50 3.60
N ALA A 307 -24.40 -4.46 4.84
CA ALA A 307 -24.13 -5.65 5.60
C ALA A 307 -25.43 -6.34 6.01
N SER A 308 -25.41 -7.67 6.01
CA SER A 308 -26.51 -8.51 6.47
C SER A 308 -26.48 -8.75 7.97
N ARG A 309 -25.28 -8.73 8.57
CA ARG A 309 -25.02 -9.03 9.97
C ARG A 309 -23.82 -8.22 10.47
N ALA A 310 -23.87 -7.77 11.72
CA ALA A 310 -22.71 -7.23 12.41
C ALA A 310 -22.42 -8.01 13.70
N ILE A 311 -21.17 -8.43 13.87
CA ILE A 311 -20.72 -9.17 15.06
C ILE A 311 -19.66 -8.31 15.74
N LEU A 312 -19.90 -7.89 16.97
CA LEU A 312 -18.98 -7.08 17.75
C LEU A 312 -18.29 -7.93 18.80
N LEU A 313 -16.98 -8.05 18.67
CA LEU A 313 -16.12 -8.76 19.61
C LEU A 313 -15.54 -7.77 20.62
N ALA A 314 -15.35 -8.22 21.87
CA ALA A 314 -14.62 -7.46 22.86
C ALA A 314 -13.14 -7.36 22.42
N ASP A 315 -12.79 -6.25 21.77
CA ASP A 315 -11.53 -6.07 21.05
C ASP A 315 -10.31 -6.09 21.97
N SER A 316 -9.35 -6.97 21.70
CA SER A 316 -8.07 -7.07 22.42
C SER A 316 -6.87 -6.76 21.55
N THR A 317 -7.04 -6.14 20.38
CA THR A 317 -5.93 -5.77 19.48
C THR A 317 -4.98 -4.74 20.09
N ARG A 318 -5.50 -3.86 20.95
CA ARG A 318 -4.72 -2.88 21.73
C ARG A 318 -4.83 -3.16 23.23
N PRO A 319 -3.78 -2.85 24.02
CA PRO A 319 -3.84 -2.99 25.46
C PRO A 319 -4.81 -1.94 26.04
N ARG A 320 -5.98 -2.40 26.46
CA ARG A 320 -7.08 -1.58 27.03
C ARG A 320 -7.64 -2.24 28.27
N SER A 321 -8.27 -1.45 29.13
CA SER A 321 -9.05 -1.99 30.25
C SER A 321 -10.32 -2.68 29.75
N ASP A 322 -10.84 -3.66 30.49
CA ASP A 322 -12.06 -4.36 30.08
C ASP A 322 -13.27 -3.42 29.97
N GLN A 323 -13.35 -2.41 30.85
CA GLN A 323 -14.39 -1.38 30.77
C GLN A 323 -14.31 -0.56 29.47
N ASP A 324 -13.11 -0.23 29.01
CA ASP A 324 -12.90 0.52 27.76
C ASP A 324 -13.27 -0.35 26.54
N ARG A 325 -12.93 -1.64 26.58
CA ARG A 325 -13.31 -2.61 25.53
C ARG A 325 -14.83 -2.73 25.43
N ASP A 326 -15.52 -2.90 26.55
CA ASP A 326 -16.99 -2.95 26.59
C ASP A 326 -17.63 -1.64 26.14
N ALA A 327 -17.07 -0.49 26.54
CA ALA A 327 -17.57 0.82 26.10
C ALA A 327 -17.47 0.99 24.58
N ARG A 328 -16.38 0.52 23.96
CA ARG A 328 -16.20 0.55 22.50
C ARG A 328 -17.19 -0.37 21.78
N THR A 329 -17.41 -1.59 22.29
CA THR A 329 -18.47 -2.48 21.78
C THR A 329 -19.83 -1.79 21.81
N VAL A 330 -20.18 -1.14 22.92
CA VAL A 330 -21.46 -0.43 23.06
C VAL A 330 -21.58 0.74 22.09
N LEU A 331 -20.53 1.56 21.97
CA LEU A 331 -20.51 2.71 21.07
C LEU A 331 -20.66 2.28 19.61
N ALA A 332 -19.94 1.24 19.19
CA ALA A 332 -20.03 0.70 17.85
C ALA A 332 -21.41 0.09 17.58
N ALA A 333 -21.96 -0.69 18.51
CA ALA A 333 -23.30 -1.26 18.36
C ALA A 333 -24.36 -0.17 18.18
N LEU A 334 -24.38 0.84 19.05
CA LEU A 334 -25.29 2.00 18.94
C LEU A 334 -25.16 2.73 17.59
N THR A 335 -23.94 2.83 17.08
CA THR A 335 -23.67 3.47 15.79
C THR A 335 -24.19 2.61 14.65
N ILE A 336 -23.93 1.30 14.66
CA ILE A 336 -24.40 0.35 13.64
C ILE A 336 -25.93 0.30 13.60
N GLU A 337 -26.60 0.16 14.74
CA GLU A 337 -28.07 0.17 14.85
C GLU A 337 -28.69 1.44 14.28
N LYS A 338 -28.00 2.59 14.43
CA LYS A 338 -28.45 3.86 13.86
C LYS A 338 -28.23 3.92 12.35
N LEU A 339 -27.14 3.37 11.84
CA LEU A 339 -26.79 3.39 10.41
C LEU A 339 -27.60 2.38 9.60
N GLN A 340 -27.91 1.22 10.19
CA GLN A 340 -28.71 0.16 9.58
C GLN A 340 -29.67 -0.46 10.61
N PRO A 341 -30.89 0.06 10.78
CA PRO A 341 -31.82 -0.38 11.84
C PRO A 341 -32.39 -1.79 11.71
N GLU A 342 -32.21 -2.46 10.56
CA GLU A 342 -32.71 -3.84 10.31
C GLU A 342 -31.59 -4.89 10.27
N ILE A 343 -30.35 -4.51 10.60
CA ILE A 343 -29.23 -5.45 10.61
C ILE A 343 -29.32 -6.35 11.85
N TYR A 344 -29.06 -7.65 11.67
CA TYR A 344 -28.87 -8.52 12.82
C TYR A 344 -27.52 -8.20 13.49
N THR A 345 -27.55 -7.87 14.78
CA THR A 345 -26.35 -7.58 15.56
C THR A 345 -26.17 -8.53 16.74
N CYS A 346 -24.93 -8.99 16.89
CA CYS A 346 -24.49 -9.78 18.03
C CYS A 346 -23.29 -9.08 18.68
N ALA A 347 -23.36 -8.81 19.98
CA ALA A 347 -22.33 -8.09 20.70
C ALA A 347 -21.79 -8.89 21.89
N GLN A 348 -20.47 -8.94 21.98
CA GLN A 348 -19.74 -9.59 23.07
C GLN A 348 -19.32 -8.55 24.12
N LEU A 349 -19.66 -8.81 25.38
CA LEU A 349 -19.22 -8.05 26.54
C LEU A 349 -18.40 -8.91 27.49
N LEU A 350 -17.52 -8.28 28.25
CA LEU A 350 -16.76 -8.90 29.34
C LEU A 350 -17.54 -8.80 30.65
N ASP A 351 -18.17 -7.64 30.92
CA ASP A 351 -18.99 -7.40 32.12
C ASP A 351 -20.47 -7.10 31.74
N ARG A 352 -21.41 -7.56 32.56
CA ARG A 352 -22.86 -7.36 32.40
C ARG A 352 -23.29 -5.90 32.47
N LYS A 353 -22.49 -4.99 33.05
CA LYS A 353 -22.86 -3.58 33.32
C LYS A 353 -23.58 -2.86 32.16
N ASN A 354 -23.21 -3.16 30.92
CA ASN A 354 -23.74 -2.48 29.73
C ASN A 354 -24.79 -3.29 28.92
N ASN A 355 -25.20 -4.47 29.40
CA ASN A 355 -26.11 -5.37 28.69
C ASN A 355 -27.48 -4.71 28.41
N VAL A 356 -28.03 -3.99 29.38
CA VAL A 356 -29.35 -3.35 29.25
C VAL A 356 -29.33 -2.30 28.13
N GLN A 357 -28.25 -1.52 28.01
CA GLN A 357 -28.09 -0.48 27.01
C GLN A 357 -28.06 -1.06 25.60
N LEU A 358 -27.36 -2.18 25.39
CA LEU A 358 -27.33 -2.88 24.11
C LEU A 358 -28.70 -3.42 23.70
N ARG A 359 -29.43 -4.03 24.64
CA ARG A 359 -30.78 -4.54 24.35
C ARG A 359 -31.77 -3.43 24.02
N VAL A 360 -31.67 -2.29 24.71
CA VAL A 360 -32.49 -1.10 24.40
C VAL A 360 -32.12 -0.49 23.05
N ALA A 361 -30.87 -0.66 22.60
CA ALA A 361 -30.39 -0.13 21.33
C ALA A 361 -30.89 -0.90 20.09
N GLY A 362 -31.42 -2.10 20.25
CA GLY A 362 -31.83 -2.97 19.14
C GLY A 362 -31.00 -4.24 19.01
N VAL A 363 -29.90 -4.37 19.74
CA VAL A 363 -29.00 -5.53 19.63
C VAL A 363 -29.70 -6.81 20.02
N GLU A 364 -29.81 -7.75 19.07
CA GLU A 364 -30.55 -8.99 19.27
C GLU A 364 -29.89 -9.88 20.32
N ASP A 365 -28.58 -10.11 20.16
CA ASP A 365 -27.82 -11.04 20.97
C ASP A 365 -26.68 -10.35 21.70
N VAL A 366 -26.71 -10.42 23.03
CA VAL A 366 -25.65 -9.90 23.91
C VAL A 366 -25.04 -11.05 24.69
N ILE A 367 -23.78 -11.36 24.41
CA ILE A 367 -23.04 -12.47 25.02
C ILE A 367 -22.06 -11.90 26.05
N VAL A 368 -22.32 -12.15 27.33
CA VAL A 368 -21.39 -11.84 28.42
C VAL A 368 -20.50 -13.07 28.67
N VAL A 369 -19.25 -13.00 28.22
CA VAL A 369 -18.36 -14.17 28.09
C VAL A 369 -18.06 -14.81 29.44
N ASP A 370 -17.71 -14.01 30.43
CA ASP A 370 -17.28 -14.51 31.73
C ASP A 370 -18.43 -15.19 32.48
N GLU A 371 -19.68 -14.74 32.26
CA GLU A 371 -20.87 -15.37 32.84
C GLU A 371 -21.18 -16.71 32.18
N LEU A 372 -21.15 -16.76 30.85
CA LEU A 372 -21.39 -17.99 30.10
C LEU A 372 -20.33 -19.05 30.46
N ALA A 373 -19.06 -18.68 30.47
CA ALA A 373 -17.97 -19.55 30.87
C ALA A 373 -18.15 -20.05 32.32
N SER A 374 -18.50 -19.16 33.25
CA SER A 374 -18.74 -19.51 34.65
C SER A 374 -19.92 -20.47 34.80
N HIS A 375 -21.01 -20.29 34.05
CA HIS A 375 -22.15 -21.19 34.05
C HIS A 375 -21.82 -22.58 33.50
N LEU A 376 -21.01 -22.66 32.45
CA LEU A 376 -20.55 -23.93 31.89
C LEU A 376 -19.64 -24.68 32.88
N ILE A 377 -18.69 -23.98 33.53
CA ILE A 377 -17.81 -24.56 34.54
C ILE A 377 -18.63 -25.07 35.74
N ALA A 378 -19.56 -24.27 36.25
CA ALA A 378 -20.43 -24.66 37.36
C ALA A 378 -21.37 -25.82 37.00
N THR A 379 -21.78 -25.92 35.74
CA THR A 379 -22.60 -27.03 35.24
C THR A 379 -21.77 -28.30 35.12
N SER A 380 -20.54 -28.22 34.61
CA SER A 380 -19.59 -29.34 34.56
C SER A 380 -19.32 -29.94 35.94
N ALA A 381 -19.16 -29.08 36.95
CA ALA A 381 -18.93 -29.50 38.33
C ALA A 381 -20.12 -30.27 38.95
N ARG A 382 -21.35 -30.04 38.47
CA ARG A 382 -22.57 -30.71 38.97
C ARG A 382 -22.95 -31.94 38.14
N ASN A 383 -22.76 -31.85 36.83
CA ASN A 383 -23.24 -32.83 35.87
C ASN A 383 -22.08 -33.24 34.95
N LEU A 384 -21.43 -34.36 35.29
CA LEU A 384 -20.34 -34.91 34.47
C LEU A 384 -20.85 -35.17 33.04
N GLY A 385 -20.13 -34.65 32.04
CA GLY A 385 -20.46 -34.82 30.61
C GLY A 385 -21.51 -33.86 30.05
N ALA A 386 -22.14 -33.00 30.88
CA ALA A 386 -23.15 -32.05 30.38
C ALA A 386 -22.54 -30.98 29.45
N VAL A 387 -21.27 -30.62 29.66
CA VAL A 387 -20.58 -29.65 28.79
C VAL A 387 -20.32 -30.23 27.41
N ASP A 388 -20.07 -31.52 27.27
CA ASP A 388 -19.85 -32.16 25.96
C ASP A 388 -21.10 -32.07 25.09
N VAL A 389 -22.28 -32.29 25.70
CA VAL A 389 -23.57 -32.11 25.03
C VAL A 389 -23.76 -30.65 24.61
N LEU A 390 -23.50 -29.69 25.50
CA LEU A 390 -23.63 -28.27 25.17
C LEU A 390 -22.63 -27.84 24.07
N ALA A 391 -21.40 -28.37 24.10
CA ALA A 391 -20.38 -28.07 23.10
C ALA A 391 -20.78 -28.59 21.72
N GLU A 392 -21.33 -29.81 21.62
CA GLU A 392 -21.87 -30.34 20.36
C GLU A 392 -22.96 -29.42 19.80
N LEU A 393 -23.90 -28.97 20.64
CA LEU A 393 -25.04 -28.15 20.20
C LEU A 393 -24.67 -26.73 19.78
N LEU A 394 -23.49 -26.24 20.17
CA LEU A 394 -23.01 -24.88 19.89
C LEU A 394 -22.08 -24.80 18.67
N THR A 395 -21.65 -25.92 18.09
CA THR A 395 -20.81 -25.95 16.89
C THR A 395 -21.61 -26.39 15.67
N VAL A 396 -21.32 -25.81 14.51
CA VAL A 396 -21.91 -26.25 13.25
C VAL A 396 -21.19 -27.46 12.64
N GLN A 397 -20.03 -27.83 13.18
CA GLN A 397 -19.12 -28.78 12.55
C GLN A 397 -19.50 -30.25 12.76
N VAL A 398 -20.17 -30.59 13.86
CA VAL A 398 -20.44 -31.97 14.26
C VAL A 398 -21.82 -32.10 14.91
N GLY A 399 -22.47 -33.24 14.70
CA GLY A 399 -23.57 -33.68 15.57
C GLY A 399 -24.90 -32.99 15.30
N ASN A 400 -25.63 -32.69 16.38
CA ASN A 400 -26.90 -31.98 16.34
C ASN A 400 -26.73 -30.50 16.69
N GLN A 401 -27.63 -29.66 16.18
CA GLN A 401 -27.57 -28.21 16.32
C GLN A 401 -28.93 -27.66 16.73
N PHE A 402 -28.93 -26.44 17.27
CA PHE A 402 -30.15 -25.67 17.45
C PHE A 402 -30.64 -25.11 16.12
N TYR A 403 -31.91 -25.38 15.80
CA TYR A 403 -32.61 -24.70 14.74
C TYR A 403 -33.86 -24.01 15.26
N LYS A 404 -34.24 -22.94 14.57
CA LYS A 404 -35.46 -22.20 14.82
C LYS A 404 -36.33 -22.20 13.58
N ILE A 405 -37.56 -22.67 13.73
CA ILE A 405 -38.54 -22.75 12.63
C ILE A 405 -39.82 -22.01 12.99
N VAL A 406 -40.44 -21.39 12.00
CA VAL A 406 -41.78 -20.80 12.16
C VAL A 406 -42.80 -21.92 12.34
N LEU A 407 -43.70 -21.79 13.31
CA LEU A 407 -44.79 -22.75 13.52
C LEU A 407 -45.61 -22.91 12.22
N PRO A 408 -45.73 -24.13 11.65
CA PRO A 408 -46.60 -24.36 10.51
C PRO A 408 -48.05 -24.05 10.87
N GLN A 409 -48.79 -23.38 9.99
CA GLN A 409 -50.20 -23.04 10.22
C GLN A 409 -51.08 -24.28 10.56
N LYS A 410 -50.69 -25.47 10.08
CA LYS A 410 -51.37 -26.74 10.38
C LYS A 410 -51.23 -27.20 11.83
N TRP A 411 -50.29 -26.62 12.56
CA TRP A 411 -49.90 -26.99 13.93
C TRP A 411 -50.28 -25.90 14.94
N VAL A 412 -51.08 -24.91 14.52
CA VAL A 412 -51.70 -23.96 15.44
C VAL A 412 -52.73 -24.70 16.30
N ASP A 413 -52.83 -24.32 17.57
CA ASP A 413 -53.74 -24.86 18.59
C ASP A 413 -53.49 -26.32 19.02
N ILE A 414 -52.41 -26.97 18.56
CA ILE A 414 -51.99 -28.26 19.11
C ILE A 414 -51.16 -28.04 20.39
N SER A 415 -51.07 -29.09 21.22
CA SER A 415 -50.24 -29.04 22.43
C SER A 415 -48.76 -29.21 22.11
N PHE A 416 -47.90 -28.68 22.98
CA PHE A 416 -46.45 -28.83 22.90
C PHE A 416 -46.03 -30.30 22.82
N TRP A 417 -46.69 -31.19 23.59
CA TRP A 417 -46.43 -32.62 23.53
C TRP A 417 -46.78 -33.24 22.17
N GLU A 418 -47.91 -32.87 21.57
CA GLU A 418 -48.31 -33.39 20.26
C GLU A 418 -47.32 -32.93 19.17
N ALA A 419 -46.87 -31.67 19.22
CA ALA A 419 -45.85 -31.15 18.33
C ALA A 419 -44.50 -31.85 18.51
N ALA A 420 -44.06 -32.03 19.76
CA ALA A 420 -42.83 -32.74 20.09
C ALA A 420 -42.87 -34.20 19.61
N ARG A 421 -44.00 -34.90 19.80
CA ARG A 421 -44.19 -36.28 19.33
C ARG A 421 -44.05 -36.37 17.82
N ARG A 422 -44.75 -35.52 17.06
CA ARG A 422 -44.69 -35.50 15.59
C ARG A 422 -43.30 -35.16 15.07
N LEU A 423 -42.64 -34.16 15.66
CA LEU A 423 -41.26 -33.80 15.29
C LEU A 423 -40.31 -34.98 15.47
N LYS A 424 -40.48 -35.75 16.55
CA LYS A 424 -39.64 -36.91 16.81
C LYS A 424 -39.97 -38.09 15.90
N GLU A 425 -41.25 -38.39 15.68
CA GLU A 425 -41.71 -39.52 14.85
C GLU A 425 -41.43 -39.31 13.35
N GLU A 426 -41.66 -38.11 12.83
CA GLU A 426 -41.59 -37.83 11.39
C GLU A 426 -40.20 -37.32 10.95
N PHE A 427 -39.46 -36.64 11.83
CA PHE A 427 -38.24 -35.91 11.45
C PHE A 427 -37.04 -36.18 12.37
N ASP A 428 -37.16 -37.12 13.30
CA ASP A 428 -36.13 -37.45 14.30
C ASP A 428 -35.61 -36.22 15.07
N THR A 429 -36.47 -35.23 15.26
CA THR A 429 -36.13 -33.90 15.80
C THR A 429 -36.67 -33.74 17.22
N THR A 430 -35.88 -33.12 18.09
CA THR A 430 -36.27 -32.87 19.49
C THR A 430 -36.77 -31.44 19.65
N LEU A 431 -38.01 -31.24 20.11
CA LEU A 431 -38.55 -29.93 20.46
C LEU A 431 -38.18 -29.53 21.88
N ILE A 432 -37.68 -28.32 22.07
CA ILE A 432 -37.09 -27.89 23.35
C ILE A 432 -37.76 -26.65 23.89
N ALA A 433 -38.09 -25.68 23.03
CA ALA A 433 -38.68 -24.44 23.47
C ALA A 433 -39.67 -23.90 22.45
N ILE A 434 -40.55 -23.03 22.95
CA ILE A 434 -41.40 -22.16 22.15
C ILE A 434 -40.91 -20.74 22.39
N GLU A 435 -40.70 -19.98 21.32
CA GLU A 435 -40.47 -18.54 21.42
C GLU A 435 -41.69 -17.78 20.90
N ARG A 436 -42.18 -16.83 21.70
CA ARG A 436 -43.29 -15.95 21.37
C ARG A 436 -42.83 -14.50 21.36
N HIS A 437 -43.35 -13.74 20.40
CA HIS A 437 -43.16 -12.29 20.34
C HIS A 437 -44.38 -11.63 20.97
N SER A 438 -44.21 -11.00 22.13
CA SER A 438 -45.29 -10.32 22.86
C SER A 438 -44.83 -8.94 23.32
N ASN A 439 -45.61 -7.89 23.02
CA ASN A 439 -45.31 -6.50 23.39
C ASN A 439 -43.90 -6.02 22.98
N GLY A 440 -43.38 -6.50 21.84
CA GLY A 440 -42.04 -6.14 21.34
C GLY A 440 -40.88 -6.88 22.01
N ASN A 441 -41.14 -7.74 23.00
CA ASN A 441 -40.12 -8.59 23.62
C ASN A 441 -40.22 -10.04 23.13
N ARG A 442 -39.04 -10.66 22.95
CA ARG A 442 -38.90 -12.09 22.68
C ARG A 442 -38.95 -12.85 24.01
N GLU A 443 -39.92 -13.73 24.17
CA GLU A 443 -40.04 -14.60 25.34
C GLU A 443 -39.86 -16.06 24.92
N THR A 444 -38.79 -16.69 25.41
CA THR A 444 -38.48 -18.10 25.12
C THR A 444 -38.84 -18.96 26.33
N LEU A 445 -39.84 -19.81 26.15
CA LEU A 445 -40.30 -20.78 27.15
C LEU A 445 -39.60 -22.11 26.90
N ILE A 446 -38.56 -22.41 27.68
CA ILE A 446 -37.82 -23.67 27.59
C ILE A 446 -38.56 -24.77 28.35
N ASN A 447 -38.73 -25.92 27.70
CA ASN A 447 -39.45 -27.09 28.20
C ASN A 447 -40.81 -26.73 28.83
N PRO A 448 -41.73 -26.12 28.07
CA PRO A 448 -43.04 -25.77 28.57
C PRO A 448 -43.86 -27.01 28.96
N PRO A 449 -44.93 -26.86 29.76
CA PRO A 449 -45.82 -27.96 30.12
C PRO A 449 -46.36 -28.69 28.89
N LYS A 450 -46.59 -30.00 29.01
CA LYS A 450 -47.09 -30.86 27.92
C LYS A 450 -48.35 -30.34 27.21
N ASP A 451 -49.23 -29.67 27.96
CA ASP A 451 -50.54 -29.19 27.51
C ASP A 451 -50.48 -27.72 27.03
N GLN A 452 -49.30 -27.09 27.02
CA GLN A 452 -49.11 -25.74 26.51
C GLN A 452 -49.52 -25.68 25.03
N THR A 453 -50.44 -24.77 24.70
CA THR A 453 -50.91 -24.60 23.32
C THR A 453 -49.96 -23.74 22.50
N LEU A 454 -49.76 -24.14 21.25
CA LEU A 454 -48.99 -23.41 20.24
C LEU A 454 -49.89 -22.39 19.54
N LEU A 455 -49.44 -21.14 19.47
CA LEU A 455 -50.19 -20.04 18.87
C LEU A 455 -49.60 -19.67 17.50
N SER A 456 -50.42 -19.09 16.64
CA SER A 456 -49.97 -18.56 15.35
C SER A 456 -48.88 -17.51 15.57
N GLY A 457 -47.76 -17.62 14.84
CA GLY A 457 -46.60 -16.75 15.00
C GLY A 457 -45.58 -17.21 16.06
N ASP A 458 -45.86 -18.28 16.80
CA ASP A 458 -44.85 -18.91 17.65
C ASP A 458 -43.70 -19.47 16.78
N HIS A 459 -42.49 -19.44 17.32
CA HIS A 459 -41.33 -20.11 16.76
C HIS A 459 -40.98 -21.32 17.61
N LEU A 460 -40.60 -22.41 16.95
CA LEU A 460 -40.17 -23.63 17.62
C LEU A 460 -38.65 -23.70 17.62
N VAL A 461 -38.07 -23.93 18.80
CA VAL A 461 -36.64 -24.19 18.97
C VAL A 461 -36.43 -25.68 19.11
N ILE A 462 -35.67 -26.25 18.18
CA ILE A 462 -35.50 -27.68 18.02
C ILE A 462 -34.01 -28.05 18.00
N ILE A 463 -33.70 -29.29 18.37
CA ILE A 463 -32.41 -29.95 18.10
C ILE A 463 -32.59 -30.96 16.98
N ALA A 464 -31.79 -30.83 15.93
CA ALA A 464 -31.73 -31.77 14.82
C ALA A 464 -30.32 -31.83 14.24
N ARG A 465 -30.04 -32.86 13.42
CA ARG A 465 -28.78 -32.97 12.67
C ARG A 465 -28.72 -32.06 11.43
N SER A 466 -29.88 -31.68 10.91
CA SER A 466 -30.04 -30.78 9.78
C SER A 466 -31.38 -30.08 9.90
N LEU A 467 -31.50 -28.86 9.37
CA LEU A 467 -32.76 -28.13 9.35
C LEU A 467 -33.88 -28.99 8.73
N PRO A 468 -34.93 -29.37 9.50
CA PRO A 468 -35.98 -30.21 8.98
C PRO A 468 -36.85 -29.40 7.99
N LYS A 469 -37.36 -30.07 6.95
CA LYS A 469 -38.20 -29.45 5.91
C LYS A 469 -39.64 -29.23 6.40
N ILE A 470 -39.80 -28.48 7.49
CA ILE A 470 -41.06 -28.20 8.16
C ILE A 470 -41.17 -26.69 8.37
N GLY A 471 -42.06 -26.05 7.63
CA GLY A 471 -42.22 -24.60 7.70
C GLY A 471 -41.09 -23.84 7.00
N VAL A 472 -41.06 -22.53 7.21
CA VAL A 472 -40.05 -21.63 6.68
C VAL A 472 -39.04 -21.35 7.80
N PRO A 473 -37.71 -21.41 7.53
CA PRO A 473 -36.72 -21.01 8.53
C PRO A 473 -36.89 -19.55 8.93
N VAL A 474 -36.64 -19.25 10.20
CA VAL A 474 -36.56 -17.87 10.69
C VAL A 474 -35.21 -17.32 10.25
N ARG A 475 -35.21 -16.23 9.48
CA ARG A 475 -33.99 -15.62 8.94
C ARG A 475 -33.41 -14.56 9.85
#